data_AF-A0A4V5N7D8-F1
#
_entry.id   AF-A0A4V5N7D8-F1
#
_cell.length_a   1.000
_cell.length_b   1.000
_cell.length_c   1.000
_cell.angle_alpha   90.00
_cell.angle_beta   90.00
_cell.angle_gamma   90.00
#
_symmetry.space_group_name_H-M   'P 1'
#
loop_
_entity.id
_entity.type
_entity.pdbx_description
1 polymer ?
#
loop_
_entity_poly.entity_id
_entity_poly.type
_entity_poly.pdbx_seq_one_letter_code
_entity_poly.pdbx_strand_id
1 'polypeptide(L)'
;MVSLGTSTTFLMSTPTWKPDPAYHFMNHPTTPGLYMFMLCYKNGGLAREQIRDQLSPTKSWDSFNAAALSTPPLSQRSPTDPMRLGLYFPRPEIVPNLPSGQWRYSYQPSTATTTSTLTPLPSTPHPDDARNILESQFLSLRLRSTALVSPAPSPTNPAKMLPAQPRRVYLVGGGSANPALAQICGEVLGSIEGIYKLDIGSNACALGSAYKAVWAVERKQGEGFEGFIAGRWDEGGFVRRVAGGYREGVFEGYGDAVEGLRGVEERVLGEQGEEEGRGKRTGGTVIGSA
;
A
#
# COMPACT_ATOMS: atom_id res chain seq x y z
N MET A 1 -3.74 4.83 7.26
CA MET A 1 -3.52 6.06 6.49
C MET A 1 -2.37 5.85 5.53
N VAL A 2 -2.56 6.11 4.24
CA VAL A 2 -1.51 6.09 3.21
C VAL A 2 -1.22 7.53 2.81
N SER A 3 -0.01 7.99 3.11
CA SER A 3 0.52 9.30 2.68
C SER A 3 1.19 9.15 1.33
N LEU A 4 0.63 9.81 0.32
CA LEU A 4 1.03 9.74 -1.08
C LEU A 4 1.79 11.02 -1.47
N GLY A 5 3.09 11.05 -1.22
CA GLY A 5 4.00 12.12 -1.63
C GLY A 5 4.99 11.65 -2.71
N THR A 6 6.16 12.30 -2.76
CA THR A 6 7.31 11.83 -3.55
C THR A 6 7.72 10.42 -3.10
N SER A 7 7.73 10.20 -1.78
CA SER A 7 7.73 8.91 -1.11
C SER A 7 6.30 8.48 -0.72
N THR A 8 6.13 7.21 -0.38
CA THR A 8 4.88 6.71 0.20
C THR A 8 5.13 6.30 1.65
N THR A 9 4.27 6.74 2.56
CA THR A 9 4.30 6.28 3.96
C THR A 9 2.96 5.63 4.31
N PHE A 10 2.99 4.42 4.86
CA PHE A 10 1.79 3.75 5.33
C PHE A 10 1.83 3.62 6.85
N LEU A 11 0.80 4.18 7.49
CA LEU A 11 0.60 4.19 8.93
C LEU A 11 -0.69 3.43 9.27
N MET A 12 -0.63 2.52 10.24
CA MET A 12 -1.83 1.85 10.76
C MET A 12 -1.70 1.63 12.26
N SER A 13 -2.84 1.73 12.94
CA SER A 13 -2.98 1.35 14.33
C SER A 13 -3.51 -0.09 14.41
N THR A 14 -2.95 -0.89 15.30
CA THR A 14 -3.35 -2.30 15.48
C THR A 14 -3.20 -2.72 16.94
N PRO A 15 -4.10 -3.54 17.50
CA PRO A 15 -3.88 -4.17 18.81
C PRO A 15 -2.87 -5.34 18.73
N THR A 16 -2.52 -5.79 17.52
CA THR A 16 -1.66 -6.96 17.30
C THR A 16 -0.18 -6.60 17.42
N TRP A 17 0.51 -7.17 18.41
CA TRP A 17 1.98 -7.05 18.50
C TRP A 17 2.66 -8.02 17.53
N LYS A 18 3.19 -7.50 16.41
CA LYS A 18 3.95 -8.29 15.45
C LYS A 18 5.03 -7.44 14.77
N PRO A 19 6.22 -7.27 15.38
CA PRO A 19 7.33 -6.54 14.77
C PRO A 19 7.90 -7.30 13.57
N ASP A 20 8.46 -6.57 12.60
CA ASP A 20 9.09 -7.12 11.39
C ASP A 20 10.21 -6.18 10.92
N PRO A 21 11.34 -6.67 10.36
CA PRO A 21 12.40 -5.83 9.81
C PRO A 21 11.96 -4.87 8.70
N ALA A 22 10.84 -5.15 8.03
CA ALA A 22 10.29 -4.33 6.96
C ALA A 22 9.69 -3.00 7.45
N TYR A 23 9.38 -2.84 8.74
CA TYR A 23 8.69 -1.65 9.23
C TYR A 23 9.10 -1.21 10.63
N HIS A 24 8.82 0.06 10.93
CA HIS A 24 8.97 0.59 12.27
C HIS A 24 7.71 0.28 13.07
N PHE A 25 7.88 -0.27 14.28
CA PHE A 25 6.80 -0.66 15.16
C PHE A 25 6.92 0.09 16.49
N MET A 26 5.88 0.81 16.89
CA MET A 26 5.89 1.75 18.01
C MET A 26 4.64 1.58 18.87
N ASN A 27 4.70 1.99 20.14
CA ASN A 27 3.50 2.14 20.96
C ASN A 27 2.59 3.23 20.36
N HIS A 28 1.27 3.02 20.38
CA HIS A 28 0.34 4.05 19.93
C HIS A 28 0.49 5.31 20.80
N PRO A 29 0.55 6.51 20.20
CA PRO A 29 0.93 7.73 20.92
C PRO A 29 -0.09 8.21 21.97
N THR A 30 -1.30 7.65 21.96
CA THR A 30 -2.45 8.11 22.76
C THR A 30 -3.34 7.01 23.34
N THR A 31 -3.19 5.75 22.90
CA THR A 31 -4.14 4.66 23.25
C THR A 31 -3.38 3.44 23.75
N PRO A 32 -3.35 3.20 25.08
CA PRO A 32 -2.74 2.00 25.64
C PRO A 32 -3.31 0.71 25.04
N GLY A 33 -2.47 -0.30 24.83
CA GLY A 33 -2.85 -1.57 24.23
C GLY A 33 -2.96 -1.55 22.69
N LEU A 34 -2.83 -0.38 22.05
CA LEU A 34 -2.62 -0.27 20.61
C LEU A 34 -1.15 -0.01 20.29
N TYR A 35 -0.77 -0.45 19.09
CA TYR A 35 0.49 -0.16 18.45
C TYR A 35 0.27 0.63 17.18
N MET A 36 1.31 1.34 16.76
CA MET A 36 1.37 2.06 15.49
C MET A 36 2.54 1.48 14.70
N PHE A 37 2.27 1.06 13.46
CA PHE A 37 3.33 0.65 12.53
C PHE A 37 3.50 1.67 11.41
N MET A 38 4.72 1.79 10.91
CA MET A 38 5.10 2.70 9.84
C MET A 38 5.95 1.98 8.80
N LEU A 39 5.46 1.99 7.56
CA LEU A 39 6.20 1.61 6.36
C LEU A 39 6.60 2.85 5.58
N CYS A 40 7.85 2.86 5.11
CA CYS A 40 8.43 3.95 4.34
C CYS A 40 8.96 3.42 3.01
N TYR A 41 8.42 3.93 1.91
CA TYR A 41 8.88 3.63 0.56
C TYR A 41 9.48 4.89 -0.06
N LYS A 42 10.65 4.75 -0.66
CA LYS A 42 11.32 5.85 -1.35
C LYS A 42 10.64 6.17 -2.68
N ASN A 43 10.17 5.14 -3.39
CA ASN A 43 9.62 5.27 -4.74
C ASN A 43 8.10 5.41 -4.73
N GLY A 44 7.60 6.57 -4.29
CA GLY A 44 6.17 6.92 -4.28
C GLY A 44 5.73 7.58 -5.58
N GLY A 45 5.38 8.87 -5.51
CA GLY A 45 4.94 9.68 -6.65
C GLY A 45 5.96 9.79 -7.78
N LEU A 46 7.26 9.78 -7.46
CA LEU A 46 8.33 9.83 -8.46
C LEU A 46 8.27 8.62 -9.41
N ALA A 47 7.99 7.42 -8.90
CA ALA A 47 7.86 6.23 -9.72
C ALA A 47 6.64 6.29 -10.62
N ARG A 48 5.50 6.75 -10.09
CA ARG A 48 4.28 6.96 -10.89
C ARG A 48 4.51 7.99 -11.99
N GLU A 49 5.23 9.06 -11.70
CA GLU A 49 5.60 10.08 -12.67
C GLU A 49 6.50 9.52 -13.77
N GLN A 50 7.51 8.72 -13.42
CA GLN A 50 8.38 8.08 -14.39
C GLN A 50 7.60 7.16 -15.35
N ILE A 51 6.65 6.37 -14.83
CA ILE A 51 5.81 5.50 -15.68
C ILE A 51 4.88 6.33 -16.56
N ARG A 52 4.21 7.36 -16.01
CA ARG A 52 3.39 8.30 -16.81
C ARG A 52 4.19 8.85 -17.99
N ASP A 53 5.41 9.28 -17.75
CA ASP A 53 6.28 9.87 -18.78
C ASP A 53 6.75 8.86 -19.83
N GLN A 54 6.92 7.59 -19.45
CA GLN A 54 7.28 6.51 -20.36
C GLN A 54 6.11 6.08 -21.27
N LEU A 55 4.87 6.22 -20.80
CA LEU A 55 3.68 5.74 -21.52
C LEU A 55 3.11 6.76 -22.50
N SER A 56 3.33 8.05 -22.28
CA SER A 56 2.80 9.08 -23.16
C SER A 56 3.75 10.27 -23.31
N PRO A 57 4.00 10.75 -24.55
CA PRO A 57 4.80 11.96 -24.78
C PRO A 57 4.13 13.21 -24.20
N THR A 58 2.81 13.22 -24.01
CA THR A 58 2.09 14.34 -23.40
C THR A 58 2.22 14.41 -21.89
N LYS A 59 2.70 13.32 -21.25
CA LYS A 59 2.89 13.23 -19.79
C LYS A 59 1.64 13.61 -18.98
N SER A 60 0.46 13.38 -19.55
CA SER A 60 -0.82 13.74 -18.93
C SER A 60 -1.20 12.76 -17.82
N TRP A 61 -1.54 13.31 -16.64
CA TRP A 61 -2.15 12.51 -15.58
C TRP A 61 -3.53 12.00 -15.97
N ASP A 62 -4.29 12.74 -16.78
CA ASP A 62 -5.62 12.30 -17.21
C ASP A 62 -5.53 11.08 -18.11
N SER A 63 -4.59 11.06 -19.07
CA SER A 63 -4.35 9.90 -19.91
C SER A 63 -3.85 8.70 -19.10
N PHE A 64 -2.95 8.93 -18.14
CA PHE A 64 -2.48 7.89 -17.22
C PHE A 64 -3.62 7.32 -16.39
N ASN A 65 -4.47 8.18 -15.82
CA ASN A 65 -5.62 7.78 -15.01
C ASN A 65 -6.64 7.00 -15.83
N ALA A 66 -6.92 7.44 -17.06
CA ALA A 66 -7.81 6.73 -17.96
C ALA A 66 -7.28 5.32 -18.27
N ALA A 67 -6.00 5.20 -18.64
CA ALA A 67 -5.36 3.91 -18.88
C ALA A 67 -5.35 3.01 -17.63
N ALA A 68 -5.06 3.59 -16.46
CA ALA A 68 -5.05 2.88 -15.19
C ALA A 68 -6.45 2.38 -14.78
N LEU A 69 -7.52 3.09 -15.17
CA LEU A 69 -8.89 2.67 -14.86
C LEU A 69 -9.50 1.74 -15.91
N SER A 70 -9.07 1.85 -17.17
CA SER A 70 -9.53 0.96 -18.24
C SER A 70 -8.84 -0.40 -18.25
N THR A 71 -7.65 -0.49 -17.65
CA THR A 71 -6.93 -1.76 -17.53
C THR A 71 -7.62 -2.64 -16.47
N PRO A 72 -7.90 -3.92 -16.74
CA PRO A 72 -8.50 -4.82 -15.74
C PRO A 72 -7.61 -5.10 -14.52
N PRO A 73 -8.18 -5.48 -13.35
CA PRO A 73 -7.50 -6.15 -12.23
C PRO A 73 -6.34 -7.04 -12.67
N LEU A 74 -5.12 -6.77 -12.18
CA LEU A 74 -3.90 -7.53 -12.44
C LEU A 74 -3.54 -7.69 -13.91
N SER A 75 -4.04 -6.80 -14.77
CA SER A 75 -3.97 -6.90 -16.24
C SER A 75 -4.58 -8.20 -16.80
N GLN A 76 -5.49 -8.84 -16.07
CA GLN A 76 -6.15 -10.08 -16.49
C GLN A 76 -7.41 -9.78 -17.29
N ARG A 77 -7.45 -10.18 -18.57
CA ARG A 77 -8.62 -9.96 -19.44
C ARG A 77 -9.66 -11.07 -19.25
N SER A 78 -9.18 -12.26 -18.90
CA SER A 78 -9.94 -13.41 -18.41
C SER A 78 -9.45 -13.81 -17.00
N PRO A 79 -10.30 -14.35 -16.11
CA PRO A 79 -9.90 -14.85 -14.79
C PRO A 79 -8.79 -15.92 -14.82
N THR A 80 -8.61 -16.60 -15.95
CA THR A 80 -7.59 -17.63 -16.14
C THR A 80 -6.26 -17.10 -16.68
N ASP A 81 -6.22 -15.86 -17.15
CA ASP A 81 -5.00 -15.26 -17.70
C ASP A 81 -3.95 -15.08 -16.59
N PRO A 82 -2.66 -15.14 -16.89
CA PRO A 82 -1.64 -14.81 -15.91
C PRO A 82 -1.75 -13.36 -15.42
N MET A 83 -1.47 -13.16 -14.14
CA MET A 83 -1.39 -11.85 -13.50
C MET A 83 -0.10 -11.14 -13.93
N ARG A 84 -0.18 -9.86 -14.27
CA ARG A 84 0.99 -9.04 -14.54
C ARG A 84 1.42 -8.32 -13.27
N LEU A 85 2.63 -8.60 -12.81
CA LEU A 85 3.24 -8.01 -11.61
C LEU A 85 4.50 -7.22 -11.98
N GLY A 86 4.89 -6.26 -11.15
CA GLY A 86 6.13 -5.53 -11.38
C GLY A 86 6.62 -4.74 -10.18
N LEU A 87 7.90 -4.38 -10.24
CA LEU A 87 8.60 -3.49 -9.31
C LEU A 87 9.14 -2.30 -10.10
N TYR A 88 9.01 -1.09 -9.57
CA TYR A 88 9.24 0.15 -10.31
C TYR A 88 10.01 1.16 -9.46
N PHE A 89 11.34 1.06 -9.49
CA PHE A 89 12.23 1.76 -8.57
C PHE A 89 13.17 2.72 -9.33
N PRO A 90 12.75 3.97 -9.61
CA PRO A 90 13.66 4.98 -10.15
C PRO A 90 14.86 5.29 -9.24
N ARG A 91 14.75 5.00 -7.95
CA ARG A 91 15.84 5.11 -6.96
C ARG A 91 15.94 3.81 -6.15
N PRO A 92 17.08 3.52 -5.52
CA PRO A 92 17.18 2.39 -4.59
C PRO A 92 16.06 2.43 -3.55
N GLU A 93 15.35 1.31 -3.39
CA GLU A 93 14.20 1.18 -2.50
C GLU A 93 14.65 0.79 -1.09
N ILE A 94 13.86 1.19 -0.08
CA ILE A 94 14.10 0.85 1.32
C ILE A 94 13.60 -0.57 1.59
N VAL A 95 12.38 -0.87 1.16
CA VAL A 95 11.73 -2.16 1.39
C VAL A 95 10.94 -2.58 0.14
N PRO A 96 11.34 -3.68 -0.55
CA PRO A 96 12.57 -4.43 -0.33
C PRO A 96 13.82 -3.59 -0.61
N ASN A 97 14.95 -3.93 0.03
CA ASN A 97 16.23 -3.24 -0.21
C ASN A 97 16.79 -3.65 -1.58
N LEU A 98 16.34 -2.96 -2.62
CA LEU A 98 16.72 -3.21 -4.00
C LEU A 98 17.34 -1.97 -4.63
N PRO A 99 18.28 -2.13 -5.58
CA PRO A 99 18.82 -1.01 -6.34
C PRO A 99 17.73 -0.39 -7.23
N SER A 100 18.05 0.72 -7.88
CA SER A 100 17.16 1.28 -8.90
C SER A 100 17.01 0.32 -10.09
N GLY A 101 15.78 0.09 -10.53
CA GLY A 101 15.45 -0.76 -11.67
C GLY A 101 13.94 -0.89 -11.88
N GLN A 102 13.56 -1.52 -12.99
CA GLN A 102 12.18 -1.92 -13.23
C GLN A 102 12.15 -3.38 -13.66
N TRP A 103 11.32 -4.16 -12.99
CA TRP A 103 11.17 -5.60 -13.25
C TRP A 103 9.71 -5.92 -13.45
N ARG A 104 9.42 -6.80 -14.41
CA ARG A 104 8.05 -7.18 -14.78
C ARG A 104 7.99 -8.70 -14.87
N TYR A 105 6.90 -9.26 -14.39
CA TYR A 105 6.69 -10.69 -14.35
C TYR A 105 5.24 -11.04 -14.70
N SER A 106 5.08 -12.21 -15.28
CA SER A 106 3.83 -12.94 -15.42
C SER A 106 3.75 -13.94 -14.28
N TYR A 107 2.65 -13.95 -13.54
CA TYR A 107 2.43 -14.85 -12.41
C TYR A 107 1.15 -15.66 -12.64
N GLN A 108 1.28 -16.99 -12.58
CA GLN A 108 0.13 -17.89 -12.50
C GLN A 108 0.05 -18.44 -11.08
N PRO A 109 -1.05 -18.21 -10.34
CA PRO A 109 -1.26 -18.81 -9.03
C PRO A 109 -1.30 -20.35 -9.12
N SER A 110 -0.94 -21.02 -8.02
CA SER A 110 -1.09 -22.47 -7.92
C SER A 110 -2.56 -22.87 -7.94
N THR A 111 -2.85 -24.04 -8.51
CA THR A 111 -4.16 -24.69 -8.41
C THR A 111 -4.01 -26.01 -7.65
N ALA A 112 -5.12 -26.74 -7.45
CA ALA A 112 -5.07 -28.08 -6.85
C ALA A 112 -4.17 -29.06 -7.62
N THR A 113 -3.91 -28.81 -8.91
CA THR A 113 -3.18 -29.71 -9.81
C THR A 113 -1.86 -29.12 -10.35
N THR A 114 -1.58 -27.84 -10.11
CA THR A 114 -0.40 -27.15 -10.66
C THR A 114 0.28 -26.25 -9.64
N THR A 115 1.61 -26.22 -9.65
CA THR A 115 2.37 -25.24 -8.87
C THR A 115 2.28 -23.85 -9.49
N SER A 116 2.49 -22.81 -8.69
CA SER A 116 2.53 -21.44 -9.20
C SER A 116 3.73 -21.23 -10.11
N THR A 117 3.58 -20.42 -11.16
CA THR A 117 4.67 -20.08 -12.07
C THR A 117 4.94 -18.58 -12.05
N LEU A 118 6.23 -18.22 -12.11
CA LEU A 118 6.68 -16.84 -12.18
C LEU A 118 7.68 -16.69 -13.33
N THR A 119 7.25 -15.99 -14.38
CA THR A 119 8.01 -15.85 -15.63
C THR A 119 8.40 -14.38 -15.85
N PRO A 120 9.70 -14.08 -16.03
CA PRO A 120 10.13 -12.71 -16.36
C PRO A 120 9.49 -12.22 -17.66
N LEU A 121 9.13 -10.95 -17.68
CA LEU A 121 8.66 -10.23 -18.87
C LEU A 121 9.69 -9.18 -19.28
N PRO A 122 9.64 -8.68 -20.53
CA PRO A 122 10.50 -7.59 -20.97
C PRO A 122 10.40 -6.38 -20.04
N SER A 123 11.54 -5.76 -19.74
CA SER A 123 11.63 -4.55 -18.90
C SER A 123 11.21 -3.27 -19.64
N THR A 124 10.81 -3.38 -20.91
CA THR A 124 10.28 -2.27 -21.69
C THR A 124 8.91 -1.81 -21.15
N PRO A 125 8.61 -0.50 -21.19
CA PRO A 125 7.29 0.01 -20.80
C PRO A 125 6.15 -0.69 -21.54
N HIS A 126 5.06 -0.95 -20.83
CA HIS A 126 3.85 -1.58 -21.37
C HIS A 126 2.62 -0.73 -21.03
N PRO A 127 1.61 -0.61 -21.91
CA PRO A 127 0.43 0.24 -21.65
C PRO A 127 -0.24 0.00 -20.28
N ASP A 128 -0.36 -1.27 -19.88
CA ASP A 128 -0.94 -1.66 -18.58
C ASP A 128 -0.13 -1.17 -17.36
N ASP A 129 1.11 -0.73 -17.55
CA ASP A 129 1.95 -0.26 -16.46
C ASP A 129 1.35 0.96 -15.76
N ALA A 130 0.44 1.69 -16.40
CA ALA A 130 -0.35 2.74 -15.75
C ALA A 130 -1.11 2.22 -14.52
N ARG A 131 -1.63 0.99 -14.61
CA ARG A 131 -2.31 0.31 -13.50
C ARG A 131 -1.33 -0.49 -12.65
N ASN A 132 -0.42 -1.23 -13.27
CA ASN A 132 0.48 -2.14 -12.55
C ASN A 132 1.39 -1.42 -11.55
N ILE A 133 1.83 -0.18 -11.81
CA ILE A 133 2.58 0.62 -10.82
C ILE A 133 1.74 0.90 -9.57
N LEU A 134 0.45 1.21 -9.74
CA LEU A 134 -0.45 1.51 -8.63
C LEU A 134 -0.73 0.25 -7.82
N GLU A 135 -1.03 -0.85 -8.52
CA GLU A 135 -1.21 -2.15 -7.90
C GLU A 135 0.04 -2.60 -7.15
N SER A 136 1.22 -2.50 -7.76
CA SER A 136 2.51 -2.84 -7.14
C SER A 136 2.70 -2.10 -5.80
N GLN A 137 2.49 -0.78 -5.79
CA GLN A 137 2.63 0.03 -4.58
C GLN A 137 1.66 -0.41 -3.48
N PHE A 138 0.38 -0.66 -3.82
CA PHE A 138 -0.62 -1.06 -2.83
C PHE A 138 -0.53 -2.53 -2.41
N LEU A 139 -0.11 -3.42 -3.30
CA LEU A 139 0.17 -4.83 -2.99
C LEU A 139 1.32 -4.93 -2.01
N SER A 140 2.35 -4.09 -2.17
CA SER A 140 3.47 -4.01 -1.23
C SER A 140 3.02 -3.57 0.17
N LEU A 141 2.08 -2.63 0.27
CA LEU A 141 1.43 -2.27 1.54
C LEU A 141 0.69 -3.47 2.14
N ARG A 142 -0.13 -4.15 1.32
CA ARG A 142 -0.95 -5.29 1.76
C ARG A 142 -0.09 -6.44 2.25
N LEU A 143 0.93 -6.84 1.50
CA LEU A 143 1.89 -7.89 1.83
C LEU A 143 2.44 -7.71 3.25
N ARG A 144 2.87 -6.48 3.58
CA ARG A 144 3.52 -6.17 4.84
C ARG A 144 2.55 -5.89 5.99
N SER A 145 1.29 -5.54 5.70
CA SER A 145 0.28 -5.31 6.74
C SER A 145 -0.64 -6.49 7.00
N THR A 146 -0.61 -7.54 6.18
CA THR A 146 -1.61 -8.62 6.22
C THR A 146 -1.70 -9.31 7.58
N ALA A 147 -0.59 -9.38 8.31
CA ALA A 147 -0.55 -10.04 9.61
C ALA A 147 -0.98 -9.13 10.79
N LEU A 148 -1.31 -7.87 10.50
CA LEU A 148 -1.72 -6.85 11.46
C LEU A 148 -3.22 -6.56 11.39
N VAL A 149 -3.94 -7.23 10.49
CA VAL A 149 -5.39 -7.14 10.29
C VAL A 149 -6.05 -8.47 10.66
N SER A 150 -7.33 -8.42 11.00
CA SER A 150 -8.11 -9.59 11.40
C SER A 150 -9.44 -9.63 10.64
N PRO A 151 -10.02 -10.83 10.42
CA PRO A 151 -11.37 -10.94 9.88
C PRO A 151 -12.38 -10.18 10.75
N ALA A 152 -13.39 -9.60 10.12
CA ALA A 152 -14.44 -8.83 10.81
C ALA A 152 -15.82 -9.08 10.20
N PRO A 153 -16.91 -8.96 10.97
CA PRO A 153 -18.26 -9.09 10.43
C PRO A 153 -18.56 -8.06 9.34
N SER A 154 -19.34 -8.44 8.33
CA SER A 154 -19.82 -7.48 7.34
C SER A 154 -20.77 -6.46 7.98
N PRO A 155 -20.60 -5.15 7.70
CA PRO A 155 -21.52 -4.12 8.21
C PRO A 155 -22.98 -4.32 7.77
N THR A 156 -23.20 -4.96 6.63
CA THR A 156 -24.55 -5.19 6.07
C THR A 156 -25.12 -6.56 6.38
N ASN A 157 -24.27 -7.50 6.83
CA ASN A 157 -24.69 -8.84 7.21
C ASN A 157 -23.74 -9.38 8.30
N PRO A 158 -24.06 -9.20 9.59
CA PRO A 158 -23.20 -9.63 10.69
C PRO A 158 -22.91 -11.14 10.74
N ALA A 159 -23.70 -11.98 10.04
CA ALA A 159 -23.44 -13.42 9.93
C ALA A 159 -22.35 -13.76 8.89
N LYS A 160 -22.02 -12.84 7.97
CA LYS A 160 -20.92 -13.01 7.00
C LYS A 160 -19.65 -12.42 7.57
N MET A 161 -18.61 -13.25 7.76
CA MET A 161 -17.27 -12.77 8.08
C MET A 161 -16.54 -12.34 6.80
N LEU A 162 -16.02 -11.13 6.81
CA LEU A 162 -15.14 -10.61 5.77
C LEU A 162 -13.69 -11.04 6.03
N PRO A 163 -12.87 -11.20 4.98
CA PRO A 163 -11.46 -11.56 5.14
C PRO A 163 -10.70 -10.51 5.95
N ALA A 164 -9.51 -10.88 6.43
CA ALA A 164 -8.65 -10.00 7.21
C ALA A 164 -8.21 -8.78 6.37
N GLN A 165 -8.74 -7.61 6.70
CA GLN A 165 -8.53 -6.39 5.92
C GLN A 165 -8.75 -5.13 6.79
N PRO A 166 -8.26 -3.95 6.36
CA PRO A 166 -8.48 -2.71 7.08
C PRO A 166 -9.97 -2.33 7.15
N ARG A 167 -10.38 -1.68 8.23
CA ARG A 167 -11.75 -1.14 8.33
C ARG A 167 -11.95 0.08 7.42
N ARG A 168 -11.06 1.07 7.53
CA ARG A 168 -11.02 2.30 6.73
C ARG A 168 -9.60 2.57 6.29
N VAL A 169 -9.43 3.14 5.10
CA VAL A 169 -8.14 3.66 4.64
C VAL A 169 -8.28 5.14 4.32
N TYR A 170 -7.43 5.96 4.95
CA TYR A 170 -7.34 7.39 4.71
C TYR A 170 -6.19 7.69 3.76
N LEU A 171 -6.43 8.42 2.68
CA LEU A 171 -5.42 8.94 1.76
C LEU A 171 -5.12 10.40 2.08
N VAL A 172 -3.83 10.72 2.16
CA VAL A 172 -3.32 12.08 2.37
C VAL A 172 -2.13 12.36 1.44
N GLY A 173 -1.66 13.61 1.40
CA GLY A 173 -0.59 14.04 0.50
C GLY A 173 -1.08 14.34 -0.92
N GLY A 174 -0.17 14.80 -1.79
CA GLY A 174 -0.53 15.28 -3.14
C GLY A 174 -1.23 14.22 -4.00
N GLY A 175 -0.83 12.95 -3.88
CA GLY A 175 -1.46 11.85 -4.63
C GLY A 175 -2.90 11.56 -4.20
N SER A 176 -3.35 12.01 -3.03
CA SER A 176 -4.72 11.78 -2.55
C SER A 176 -5.80 12.52 -3.34
N ALA A 177 -5.42 13.49 -4.18
CA ALA A 177 -6.34 14.19 -5.06
C ALA A 177 -6.71 13.39 -6.33
N ASN A 178 -5.99 12.31 -6.62
CA ASN A 178 -6.20 11.52 -7.82
C ASN A 178 -7.25 10.41 -7.57
N PRO A 179 -8.41 10.43 -8.24
CA PRO A 179 -9.47 9.44 -8.03
C PRO A 179 -9.08 8.03 -8.49
N ALA A 180 -8.23 7.88 -9.50
CA ALA A 180 -7.77 6.57 -9.96
C ALA A 180 -6.92 5.87 -8.90
N LEU A 181 -6.05 6.62 -8.21
CA LEU A 181 -5.30 6.13 -7.05
C LEU A 181 -6.24 5.67 -5.93
N ALA A 182 -7.27 6.47 -5.62
CA ALA A 182 -8.23 6.12 -4.58
C ALA A 182 -9.01 4.84 -4.92
N GLN A 183 -9.48 4.70 -6.16
CA GLN A 183 -10.18 3.51 -6.60
C GLN A 183 -9.29 2.27 -6.50
N ILE A 184 -8.11 2.27 -7.13
CA ILE A 184 -7.24 1.09 -7.15
C ILE A 184 -6.72 0.77 -5.73
N CYS A 185 -6.47 1.77 -4.89
CA CYS A 185 -6.17 1.54 -3.46
C CYS A 185 -7.30 0.78 -2.76
N GLY A 186 -8.56 1.14 -3.04
CA GLY A 186 -9.75 0.47 -2.52
C GLY A 186 -9.85 -0.98 -2.95
N GLU A 187 -9.58 -1.24 -4.23
CA GLU A 187 -9.60 -2.58 -4.81
C GLU A 187 -8.52 -3.49 -4.20
N VAL A 188 -7.30 -2.97 -4.03
CA VAL A 188 -6.15 -3.74 -3.53
C VAL A 188 -6.20 -3.94 -2.02
N LEU A 189 -6.40 -2.87 -1.24
CA LEU A 189 -6.42 -2.95 0.22
C LEU A 189 -7.76 -3.44 0.79
N GLY A 190 -8.84 -3.38 0.01
CA GLY A 190 -10.14 -3.96 0.37
C GLY A 190 -10.75 -3.41 1.65
N SER A 191 -10.57 -2.13 1.96
CA SER A 191 -11.08 -1.61 3.23
C SER A 191 -12.59 -1.78 3.36
N ILE A 192 -13.09 -2.21 4.52
CA ILE A 192 -14.51 -2.56 4.72
C ILE A 192 -15.46 -1.40 4.41
N GLU A 193 -15.17 -0.21 4.95
CA GLU A 193 -16.05 0.96 4.80
C GLU A 193 -15.65 1.86 3.61
N GLY A 194 -14.43 1.68 3.10
CA GLY A 194 -13.95 2.34 1.89
C GLY A 194 -12.74 3.24 2.10
N ILE A 195 -12.43 3.99 1.05
CA ILE A 195 -11.32 4.93 0.99
C ILE A 195 -11.81 6.33 1.29
N TYR A 196 -11.11 7.01 2.18
CA TYR A 196 -11.44 8.33 2.68
C TYR A 196 -10.31 9.30 2.38
N LYS A 197 -10.65 10.55 2.13
CA LYS A 197 -9.72 11.68 2.09
C LYS A 197 -9.97 12.55 3.31
N LEU A 198 -8.88 13.01 3.91
CA LEU A 198 -8.89 13.92 5.04
C LEU A 198 -8.55 15.34 4.55
N ASP A 199 -9.46 16.29 4.75
CA ASP A 199 -9.34 17.67 4.29
C ASP A 199 -9.00 18.62 5.45
N ILE A 200 -7.86 18.37 6.10
CA ILE A 200 -7.38 19.17 7.26
C ILE A 200 -6.16 20.04 6.93
N GLY A 201 -5.92 20.26 5.64
CA GLY A 201 -4.74 20.97 5.15
C GLY A 201 -3.41 20.22 5.37
N SER A 202 -2.29 20.92 5.21
CA SER A 202 -0.93 20.37 5.33
C SER A 202 -0.43 20.17 6.76
N ASN A 203 -1.21 20.58 7.77
CA ASN A 203 -0.74 20.75 9.14
C ASN A 203 -1.22 19.63 10.09
N ALA A 204 -1.50 18.43 9.56
CA ALA A 204 -2.00 17.30 10.33
C ALA A 204 -1.17 16.98 11.58
N CYS A 205 0.17 17.04 11.49
CA CYS A 205 1.05 16.82 12.63
C CYS A 205 0.91 17.91 13.70
N ALA A 206 0.84 19.18 13.30
CA ALA A 206 0.66 20.29 14.23
C ALA A 206 -0.71 20.21 14.93
N LEU A 207 -1.75 19.89 14.18
CA LEU A 207 -3.10 19.67 14.70
C LEU A 207 -3.14 18.50 15.68
N GLY A 208 -2.53 17.36 15.34
CA GLY A 208 -2.41 16.21 16.25
C GLY A 208 -1.68 16.54 17.54
N SER A 209 -0.59 17.31 17.47
CA SER A 209 0.16 17.78 18.64
C SER A 209 -0.66 18.73 19.51
N ALA A 210 -1.37 19.68 18.90
CA ALA A 210 -2.29 20.58 19.61
C ALA A 210 -3.40 19.80 20.31
N TYR A 211 -4.03 18.83 19.63
CA TYR A 211 -5.03 17.95 20.24
C TYR A 211 -4.48 17.13 21.39
N LYS A 212 -3.26 16.61 21.27
CA LYS A 212 -2.60 15.89 22.37
C LYS A 212 -2.33 16.78 23.57
N ALA A 213 -1.91 18.03 23.35
CA ALA A 213 -1.70 19.01 24.42
C ALA A 213 -3.01 19.37 25.12
N VAL A 214 -4.08 19.64 24.36
CA VAL A 214 -5.40 19.97 24.91
C VAL A 214 -5.97 18.77 25.68
N TRP A 215 -5.83 17.54 25.17
CA TRP A 215 -6.23 16.33 25.89
C TRP A 215 -5.47 16.15 27.21
N ALA A 216 -4.19 16.48 27.26
CA ALA A 216 -3.40 16.36 28.49
C ALA A 216 -3.90 17.30 29.62
N VAL A 217 -4.49 18.44 29.25
CA VAL A 217 -4.94 19.47 30.21
C VAL A 217 -6.43 19.35 30.53
N GLU A 218 -7.28 19.06 29.56
CA GLU A 218 -8.74 19.19 29.68
C GLU A 218 -9.51 17.86 29.84
N ARG A 219 -8.85 16.70 29.70
CA ARG A 219 -9.55 15.41 29.76
C ARG A 219 -10.15 15.14 31.14
N LYS A 220 -11.31 14.49 31.16
CA LYS A 220 -11.90 13.95 32.39
C LYS A 220 -11.08 12.75 32.89
N GLN A 221 -11.24 12.42 34.17
CA GLN A 221 -10.60 11.24 34.74
C GLN A 221 -11.05 9.98 33.98
N GLY A 222 -10.07 9.22 33.46
CA GLY A 222 -10.32 8.00 32.67
C GLY A 222 -10.75 8.23 31.22
N GLU A 223 -10.86 9.48 30.75
CA GLU A 223 -11.26 9.76 29.37
C GLU A 223 -10.11 9.52 28.37
N GLY A 224 -10.33 8.58 27.45
CA GLY A 224 -9.40 8.26 26.37
C GLY A 224 -9.34 9.36 25.30
N PHE A 225 -8.24 9.40 24.54
CA PHE A 225 -8.01 10.42 23.51
C PHE A 225 -9.10 10.45 22.43
N GLU A 226 -9.48 9.28 21.89
CA GLU A 226 -10.52 9.19 20.85
C GLU A 226 -11.86 9.77 21.31
N GLY A 227 -12.29 9.43 22.54
CA GLY A 227 -13.53 9.96 23.11
C GLY A 227 -13.47 11.48 23.31
N PHE A 228 -12.34 11.99 23.79
CA PHE A 228 -12.12 13.41 23.98
C PHE A 228 -12.16 14.21 22.66
N ILE A 229 -11.58 13.65 21.59
CA ILE A 229 -11.54 14.28 20.27
C ILE A 229 -12.86 14.15 19.54
N ALA A 230 -13.58 13.03 19.66
CA ALA A 230 -14.88 12.83 19.02
C ALA A 230 -15.88 13.94 19.34
N GLY A 231 -15.86 14.49 20.56
CA GLY A 231 -16.70 15.63 20.95
C GLY A 231 -16.30 16.99 20.35
N ARG A 232 -15.13 17.09 19.71
CA ARG A 232 -14.54 18.31 19.14
C ARG A 232 -14.26 18.20 17.64
N TRP A 233 -14.48 17.02 17.06
CA TRP A 233 -14.13 16.69 15.70
C TRP A 233 -15.36 16.71 14.80
N ASP A 234 -15.34 17.57 13.78
CA ASP A 234 -16.35 17.56 12.72
C ASP A 234 -15.97 16.53 11.65
N GLU A 235 -16.37 15.28 11.85
CA GLU A 235 -16.08 14.21 10.89
C GLU A 235 -16.69 14.50 9.51
N GLY A 236 -17.93 15.01 9.48
CA GLY A 236 -18.64 15.30 8.22
C GLY A 236 -18.01 16.43 7.41
N GLY A 237 -17.44 17.42 8.09
CA GLY A 237 -16.72 18.52 7.45
C GLY A 237 -15.36 18.13 6.88
N PHE A 238 -14.60 17.30 7.60
CA PHE A 238 -13.19 17.03 7.29
C PHE A 238 -12.91 15.68 6.62
N VAL A 239 -13.82 14.71 6.73
CA VAL A 239 -13.62 13.35 6.21
C VAL A 239 -14.61 13.09 5.09
N ARG A 240 -14.08 12.81 3.89
CA ARG A 240 -14.91 12.49 2.73
C ARG A 240 -14.58 11.10 2.21
N ARG A 241 -15.60 10.26 2.02
CA ARG A 241 -15.44 9.00 1.30
C ARG A 241 -15.23 9.31 -0.18
N VAL A 242 -14.12 8.83 -0.75
CA VAL A 242 -13.70 9.14 -2.13
C VAL A 242 -13.67 7.91 -3.04
N ALA A 243 -13.65 6.69 -2.48
CA ALA A 243 -13.82 5.46 -3.24
C ALA A 243 -14.39 4.32 -2.38
N GLY A 244 -14.87 3.26 -3.04
CA GLY A 244 -15.20 2.00 -2.40
C GLY A 244 -13.96 1.26 -1.89
N GLY A 245 -14.15 0.14 -1.21
CA GLY A 245 -13.05 -0.71 -0.73
C GLY A 245 -13.28 -2.17 -1.11
N TYR A 246 -13.56 -3.03 -0.13
CA TYR A 246 -13.76 -4.47 -0.36
C TYR A 246 -14.73 -4.76 -1.52
N ARG A 247 -14.27 -5.58 -2.46
CA ARG A 247 -15.07 -6.15 -3.55
C ARG A 247 -14.77 -7.63 -3.63
N GLU A 248 -15.81 -8.45 -3.41
CA GLU A 248 -15.73 -9.90 -3.47
C GLU A 248 -15.24 -10.36 -4.86
N GLY A 249 -14.35 -11.36 -4.87
CA GLY A 249 -13.62 -11.85 -6.03
C GLY A 249 -12.39 -11.00 -6.36
N VAL A 250 -12.50 -9.67 -6.36
CA VAL A 250 -11.37 -8.79 -6.68
C VAL A 250 -10.35 -8.77 -5.55
N PHE A 251 -10.79 -8.62 -4.30
CA PHE A 251 -9.91 -8.60 -3.15
C PHE A 251 -9.16 -9.92 -2.97
N GLU A 252 -9.83 -11.04 -3.23
CA GLU A 252 -9.29 -12.39 -3.18
C GLU A 252 -8.25 -12.60 -4.29
N GLY A 253 -8.52 -12.17 -5.54
CA GLY A 253 -7.54 -12.22 -6.62
C GLY A 253 -6.27 -11.39 -6.32
N TYR A 254 -6.41 -10.25 -5.66
CA TYR A 254 -5.25 -9.52 -5.12
C TYR A 254 -4.55 -10.24 -3.97
N GLY A 255 -5.23 -11.13 -3.25
CA GLY A 255 -4.62 -12.02 -2.26
C GLY A 255 -3.63 -12.98 -2.91
N ASP A 256 -4.00 -13.59 -4.02
CA ASP A 256 -3.08 -14.44 -4.81
C ASP A 256 -1.91 -13.61 -5.37
N ALA A 257 -2.19 -12.40 -5.85
CA ALA A 257 -1.15 -11.49 -6.35
C ALA A 257 -0.15 -11.02 -5.28
N VAL A 258 -0.53 -11.00 -3.99
CA VAL A 258 0.40 -10.70 -2.89
C VAL A 258 1.48 -11.78 -2.79
N GLU A 259 1.12 -13.06 -2.96
CA GLU A 259 2.09 -14.16 -2.98
C GLU A 259 2.97 -14.10 -4.23
N GLY A 260 2.38 -13.77 -5.39
CA GLY A 260 3.14 -13.50 -6.61
C GLY A 260 4.14 -12.35 -6.43
N LEU A 261 3.73 -11.24 -5.81
CA LEU A 261 4.62 -10.08 -5.57
C LEU A 261 5.76 -10.45 -4.62
N ARG A 262 5.49 -11.24 -3.57
CA ARG A 262 6.54 -11.77 -2.69
C ARG A 262 7.58 -12.56 -3.48
N GLY A 263 7.14 -13.48 -4.35
CA GLY A 263 8.03 -14.24 -5.22
C GLY A 263 8.84 -13.36 -6.18
N VAL A 264 8.25 -12.26 -6.67
CA VAL A 264 8.98 -11.25 -7.46
C VAL A 264 10.06 -10.57 -6.61
N GLU A 265 9.74 -10.12 -5.40
CA GLU A 265 10.72 -9.48 -4.51
C GLU A 265 11.87 -10.44 -4.17
N GLU A 266 11.57 -11.68 -3.79
CA GLU A 266 12.56 -12.71 -3.45
C GLU A 266 13.49 -13.02 -4.62
N ARG A 267 12.92 -13.19 -5.82
CA ARG A 267 13.69 -13.48 -7.03
C ARG A 267 14.62 -12.33 -7.39
N VAL A 268 14.12 -11.10 -7.40
CA VAL A 268 14.93 -9.92 -7.76
C VAL A 268 16.00 -9.66 -6.71
N LEU A 269 15.71 -9.88 -5.42
CA LEU A 269 16.72 -9.82 -4.35
C LEU A 269 17.83 -10.84 -4.55
N GLY A 270 17.48 -12.09 -4.91
CA GLY A 270 18.47 -13.12 -5.23
C GLY A 270 19.34 -12.74 -6.44
N GLU A 271 18.70 -12.34 -7.54
CA GLU A 271 19.39 -11.93 -8.78
C GLU A 271 20.33 -10.73 -8.55
N GLN A 272 19.88 -9.71 -7.81
CA GLN A 272 20.71 -8.52 -7.52
C GLN A 272 21.78 -8.78 -6.45
N GLY A 273 21.51 -9.62 -5.46
CA GLY A 273 22.50 -10.01 -4.44
C GLY A 273 23.65 -10.83 -5.01
N GLU A 274 23.38 -11.72 -5.98
CA GLU A 274 24.43 -12.44 -6.71
C GLU A 274 25.29 -11.51 -7.58
N GLU A 275 24.69 -10.49 -8.20
CA GLU A 275 25.42 -9.48 -8.97
C GLU A 275 26.36 -8.63 -8.09
N GLU A 276 25.93 -8.29 -6.87
CA GLU A 276 26.77 -7.59 -5.89
C GLU A 276 27.92 -8.48 -5.40
N GLY A 277 27.65 -9.77 -5.11
CA GLY A 277 28.66 -10.76 -4.73
C GLY A 277 29.69 -11.05 -5.83
N ARG A 278 29.32 -10.84 -7.11
CA ARG A 278 30.22 -10.93 -8.28
C ARG A 278 30.98 -9.63 -8.57
N GLY A 279 30.92 -8.62 -7.69
CA GLY A 279 31.81 -7.46 -7.71
C GLY A 279 31.36 -6.29 -8.58
N LYS A 280 30.06 -6.11 -8.83
CA LYS A 280 29.52 -4.93 -9.55
C LYS A 280 28.43 -4.21 -8.76
N ARG A 281 28.84 -3.55 -7.67
CA ARG A 281 28.32 -2.29 -7.08
C ARG A 281 28.65 -2.28 -5.59
N THR A 282 29.59 -1.43 -5.17
CA THR A 282 29.94 -1.22 -3.77
C THR A 282 29.00 -0.18 -3.16
N GLY A 283 28.20 -0.58 -2.17
CA GLY A 283 27.33 0.37 -1.46
C GLY A 283 26.58 -0.14 -0.23
N GLY A 284 26.70 -1.42 0.15
CA GLY A 284 26.03 -1.96 1.33
C GLY A 284 26.96 -2.86 2.15
N THR A 285 27.24 -2.47 3.39
CA THR A 285 27.96 -3.32 4.34
C THR A 285 27.04 -4.46 4.79
N VAL A 286 27.37 -5.69 4.41
CA VAL A 286 26.77 -6.89 5.01
C VAL A 286 27.32 -7.00 6.44
N ILE A 287 26.47 -6.80 7.44
CA ILE A 287 26.80 -7.18 8.83
C ILE A 287 26.54 -8.68 8.93
N GLY A 288 27.61 -9.46 8.96
CA GLY A 288 27.54 -10.90 9.24
C GLY A 288 27.04 -11.15 10.66
N SER A 289 26.13 -12.10 10.81
CA SER A 289 25.69 -12.61 12.09
C SER A 289 26.86 -13.31 12.81
N ALA A 290 27.16 -12.86 14.02
CA ALA A 290 27.91 -13.62 15.01
C ALA A 290 27.01 -14.64 15.70
#